data_AF-A0A2D4L5N9-F1
#
_entry.id   AF-A0A2D4L5N9-F1
#
_cell.length_a   1.000
_cell.length_b   1.000
_cell.length_c   1.000
_cell.angle_alpha   90.00
_cell.angle_beta   90.00
_cell.angle_gamma   90.00
#
_symmetry.space_group_name_H-M   'P 1'
#
loop_
_entity.id
_entity.type
_entity.pdbx_description
1 polymer ?
#
loop_
_entity_poly.entity_id
_entity_poly.type
_entity_poly.pdbx_seq_one_letter_code
_entity_poly.pdbx_strand_id
1 'polypeptide(L)'
;HGLKRTRGLALTAAAIKQVTGFSSKTEMESIFWYYVKEVLNKHELQRFYSLRNITTDTGRGRAWLRCALNEHSLERYLHMLLADKNHLSVFYEDWSFLMDEERSSMIPTMAAGLNSILFAINIDNKDLNGPSKCPPSVSDLLKESTQNVTSLLKESTQGVSTLLREITSSSPVSMLIKSDQD
;
A
#
# COMPACT_ATOMS: atom_id res chain seq x y z
N HIS A 1 7.08 22.78 0.21
CA HIS A 1 7.78 21.48 0.22
C HIS A 1 9.18 21.55 -0.38
N GLY A 2 9.54 22.59 -1.16
CA GLY A 2 10.93 23.05 -1.31
C GLY A 2 11.97 21.99 -1.67
N LEU A 3 11.64 20.98 -2.44
CA LEU A 3 12.57 19.90 -2.81
C LEU A 3 13.15 20.19 -4.19
N LYS A 4 14.47 20.14 -4.34
CA LYS A 4 15.20 20.36 -5.59
C LYS A 4 14.88 19.23 -6.57
N ARG A 5 14.43 19.57 -7.80
CA ARG A 5 14.35 18.59 -8.88
C ARG A 5 15.77 18.24 -9.32
N THR A 6 16.11 16.96 -9.33
CA THR A 6 17.37 16.48 -9.88
C THR A 6 17.50 16.95 -11.34
N ARG A 7 18.44 17.86 -11.60
CA ARG A 7 18.76 18.33 -12.96
C ARG A 7 19.48 17.22 -13.72
N GLY A 8 18.75 16.25 -14.24
CA GLY A 8 19.25 15.22 -15.13
C GLY A 8 18.30 15.05 -16.30
N LEU A 9 18.75 15.40 -17.51
CA LEU A 9 18.06 15.33 -18.81
C LEU A 9 17.12 16.51 -19.14
N ALA A 10 17.71 17.69 -19.31
CA ALA A 10 17.13 18.72 -20.16
C ALA A 10 17.26 18.30 -21.64
N LEU A 11 16.38 17.42 -22.11
CA LEU A 11 16.14 17.25 -23.55
C LEU A 11 14.93 18.13 -23.93
N THR A 12 15.27 19.25 -24.56
CA THR A 12 14.42 20.01 -25.50
C THR A 12 13.08 20.51 -24.96
N ALA A 13 13.12 21.68 -24.31
CA ALA A 13 11.96 22.45 -23.84
C ALA A 13 11.12 23.12 -24.96
N ALA A 14 10.92 22.44 -26.10
CA ALA A 14 10.17 22.99 -27.22
C ALA A 14 9.35 21.91 -27.94
N ALA A 15 8.36 21.34 -27.24
CA ALA A 15 7.07 20.95 -27.79
C ALA A 15 6.22 20.32 -26.68
N ILE A 16 4.91 20.54 -26.75
CA ILE A 16 3.89 19.93 -25.90
C ILE A 16 3.73 20.63 -24.54
N LYS A 17 3.22 21.87 -24.62
CA LYS A 17 2.28 22.36 -23.62
C LYS A 17 1.03 21.46 -23.66
N GLN A 18 0.56 21.12 -22.46
CA GLN A 18 -0.76 20.65 -22.05
C GLN A 18 -0.87 19.16 -21.66
N VAL A 19 -1.41 18.98 -20.44
CA VAL A 19 -1.75 17.75 -19.69
C VAL A 19 -0.61 17.05 -18.93
N THR A 20 -0.04 17.70 -17.91
CA THR A 20 0.74 16.98 -16.86
C THR A 20 0.52 17.60 -15.47
N GLY A 21 -0.71 17.51 -14.96
CA GLY A 21 -1.08 17.99 -13.62
C GLY A 21 -0.85 17.02 -12.45
N PHE A 22 -0.27 15.83 -12.65
CA PHE A 22 -0.26 14.80 -11.59
C PHE A 22 1.03 13.97 -11.41
N SER A 23 2.10 14.26 -12.16
CA SER A 23 3.36 13.48 -12.09
C SER A 23 4.45 14.14 -11.25
N SER A 24 4.09 14.83 -10.16
CA SER A 24 5.07 15.46 -9.24
C SER A 24 5.23 14.71 -7.92
N LYS A 25 4.23 13.92 -7.50
CA LYS A 25 4.26 13.19 -6.21
C LYS A 25 5.25 12.02 -6.21
N THR A 26 5.30 11.26 -7.31
CA THR A 26 6.11 10.03 -7.39
C THR A 26 7.62 10.30 -7.37
N GLU A 27 8.08 11.36 -8.04
CA GLU A 27 9.50 11.73 -8.05
C GLU A 27 9.93 12.28 -6.68
N MET A 28 9.09 13.13 -6.08
CA MET A 28 9.33 13.72 -4.76
C MET A 28 9.50 12.66 -3.66
N GLU A 29 8.66 11.63 -3.66
CA GLU A 29 8.74 10.57 -2.67
C GLU A 29 9.96 9.65 -2.87
N SER A 30 10.49 9.59 -4.09
CA SER A 30 11.72 8.83 -4.38
C SER A 30 12.97 9.51 -3.83
N ILE A 31 13.03 10.86 -3.89
CA ILE A 31 14.17 11.63 -3.37
C ILE A 31 14.25 11.53 -1.83
N PHE A 32 13.11 11.48 -1.14
CA PHE A 32 13.09 11.30 0.31
C PHE A 32 13.81 10.01 0.74
N TRP A 33 13.53 8.88 0.07
CA TRP A 33 14.23 7.62 0.36
C TRP A 33 15.73 7.71 0.10
N TYR A 34 16.14 8.42 -0.96
CA TYR A 34 17.56 8.63 -1.25
C TYR A 34 18.28 9.32 -0.10
N TYR A 35 17.62 10.26 0.58
CA TYR A 35 18.18 10.93 1.75
C TYR A 35 18.20 10.00 2.97
N VAL A 36 17.10 9.29 3.23
CA VAL A 36 16.97 8.36 4.36
C VAL A 36 18.02 7.25 4.31
N LYS A 37 18.30 6.66 3.15
CA LYS A 37 19.27 5.56 3.07
C LYS A 37 20.70 5.96 3.46
N GLU A 38 21.05 7.24 3.39
CA GLU A 38 22.40 7.73 3.76
C GLU A 38 22.60 7.71 5.28
N VAL A 39 21.52 7.79 6.07
CA VAL A 39 21.57 7.73 7.54
C VAL A 39 21.36 6.31 8.09
N LEU A 40 20.99 5.35 7.25
CA LEU A 40 20.75 3.96 7.63
C LEU A 40 22.04 3.13 7.62
N ASN A 41 22.15 2.22 8.59
CA ASN A 41 23.21 1.21 8.59
C ASN A 41 22.98 0.18 7.48
N LYS A 42 24.05 -0.51 7.07
CA LYS A 42 24.01 -1.55 6.02
C LYS A 42 22.93 -2.62 6.30
N HIS A 43 22.80 -3.06 7.55
CA HIS A 43 21.80 -4.07 7.92
C HIS A 43 20.36 -3.55 7.81
N GLU A 44 20.10 -2.31 8.23
CA GLU A 44 18.78 -1.69 8.12
C GLU A 44 18.41 -1.51 6.64
N LEU A 45 19.36 -1.03 5.84
CA LEU A 45 19.16 -0.86 4.41
C LEU A 45 18.82 -2.19 3.71
N GLN A 46 19.56 -3.25 4.00
CA GLN A 46 19.28 -4.58 3.47
C GLN A 46 17.89 -5.10 3.88
N ARG A 47 17.43 -4.81 5.10
CA ARG A 47 16.09 -5.17 5.57
C ARG A 47 15.00 -4.55 4.69
N PHE A 48 15.14 -3.28 4.30
CA PHE A 48 14.18 -2.60 3.41
C PHE A 48 14.26 -3.07 1.96
N TYR A 49 15.44 -3.46 1.47
CA TYR A 49 15.58 -4.08 0.14
C TYR A 49 15.05 -5.52 0.07
N SER A 50 14.94 -6.19 1.21
CA SER A 50 14.44 -7.58 1.31
C SER A 50 12.92 -7.69 1.50
N LEU A 51 12.21 -6.56 1.58
CA LEU A 51 10.74 -6.54 1.67
C LEU A 51 10.12 -7.14 0.40
N ARG A 52 9.13 -8.02 0.55
CA ARG A 52 8.60 -8.81 -0.57
C ARG A 52 7.65 -8.00 -1.44
N ASN A 53 6.88 -7.12 -0.82
CA ASN A 53 5.79 -6.39 -1.48
C ASN A 53 6.21 -4.97 -1.86
N ILE A 54 7.40 -4.52 -1.48
CA ILE A 54 7.91 -3.17 -1.72
C ILE A 54 8.94 -3.20 -2.85
N THR A 55 8.62 -2.53 -3.95
CA THR A 55 9.47 -2.49 -5.14
C THR A 55 9.98 -1.08 -5.46
N THR A 56 9.28 -0.03 -5.01
CA THR A 56 9.63 1.36 -5.31
C THR A 56 10.39 2.04 -4.16
N ASP A 57 11.23 3.01 -4.48
CA ASP A 57 11.94 3.82 -3.48
C ASP A 57 10.97 4.62 -2.60
N THR A 58 9.92 5.16 -3.21
CA THR A 58 8.76 5.70 -2.51
C THR A 58 8.21 4.73 -1.45
N GLY A 59 7.98 3.47 -1.84
CA GLY A 59 7.48 2.44 -0.94
C GLY A 59 8.45 2.15 0.20
N ARG A 60 9.76 2.14 -0.08
CA ARG A 60 10.80 1.96 0.93
C ARG A 60 10.82 3.11 1.93
N GLY A 61 10.72 4.37 1.48
CA GLY A 61 10.61 5.53 2.37
C GLY A 61 9.39 5.47 3.29
N ARG A 62 8.24 4.99 2.76
CA ARG A 62 7.01 4.79 3.55
C ARG A 62 7.09 3.60 4.50
N ALA A 63 7.76 2.53 4.11
CA ALA A 63 7.99 1.36 4.95
C ALA A 63 8.94 1.72 6.11
N TRP A 64 9.98 2.50 5.82
CA TRP A 64 10.91 3.03 6.80
C TRP A 64 10.21 3.90 7.85
N LEU A 65 9.34 4.82 7.43
CA LEU A 65 8.61 5.68 8.36
C LEU A 65 7.76 4.85 9.35
N ARG A 66 7.08 3.82 8.84
CA ARG A 66 6.31 2.88 9.68
C ARG A 66 7.22 2.10 10.63
N CYS A 67 8.38 1.66 10.15
CA CYS A 67 9.36 0.94 10.95
C CYS A 67 9.90 1.83 12.09
N ALA A 68 10.25 3.08 11.80
CA ALA A 68 10.75 4.04 12.78
C ALA A 68 9.72 4.37 13.86
N LEU A 69 8.42 4.38 13.52
CA LEU A 69 7.33 4.51 14.49
C LEU A 69 7.19 3.26 15.35
N ASN A 70 7.17 2.06 14.75
CA ASN A 70 7.07 0.80 15.49
C ASN A 70 8.24 0.61 16.47
N GLU A 71 9.43 1.11 16.13
CA GLU A 71 10.66 0.94 16.91
C GLU A 71 10.95 2.14 17.84
N HIS A 72 10.04 3.12 17.93
CA HIS A 72 10.17 4.33 18.75
C HIS A 72 11.48 5.09 18.49
N SER A 73 11.92 5.08 17.23
CA SER A 73 13.23 5.58 16.80
C SER A 73 13.13 6.76 15.84
N LEU A 74 11.90 7.19 15.49
CA LEU A 74 11.64 8.27 14.55
C LEU A 74 12.31 9.59 14.96
N GLU A 75 12.19 9.99 16.24
CA GLU A 75 12.84 11.18 16.78
C GLU A 75 14.36 11.17 16.53
N ARG A 76 15.01 10.05 16.87
CA ARG A 76 16.46 9.87 16.68
C ARG A 76 16.86 10.04 15.22
N TYR A 77 16.13 9.42 14.29
CA TYR A 77 16.44 9.58 12.87
C TYR A 77 16.19 11.01 12.38
N LEU A 78 15.14 11.68 12.85
CA LEU A 78 14.88 13.07 12.47
C LEU A 78 15.99 14.00 12.94
N HIS A 79 16.55 13.78 14.13
CA HIS A 79 17.77 14.47 14.55
C HIS A 79 18.95 14.21 13.60
N MET A 80 19.18 12.97 13.20
CA MET A 80 20.25 12.62 12.25
C MET A 80 20.04 13.27 10.87
N LEU A 81 18.81 13.26 10.38
CA LEU A 81 18.40 13.84 9.10
C LEU A 81 18.41 15.38 9.10
N LEU A 82 18.38 16.04 10.25
CA LEU A 82 18.43 17.50 10.34
C LEU A 82 19.79 18.03 10.80
N ALA A 83 20.70 17.14 11.23
CA ALA A 83 22.01 17.52 11.74
C ALA A 83 22.93 18.16 10.67
N ASP A 84 22.84 17.71 9.41
CA ASP A 84 23.67 18.23 8.32
C ASP A 84 22.85 19.03 7.30
N LYS A 85 22.76 20.34 7.55
CA LYS A 85 22.11 21.30 6.65
C LYS A 85 22.80 21.42 5.29
N ASN A 86 24.12 21.28 5.22
CA ASN A 86 24.84 21.39 3.95
C ASN A 86 24.43 20.25 3.03
N HIS A 87 24.35 19.04 3.57
CA HIS A 87 23.87 17.89 2.82
C HIS A 87 22.38 18.00 2.49
N LEU A 88 21.56 18.46 3.43
CA LEU A 88 20.12 18.69 3.22
C LEU A 88 19.85 19.70 2.09
N SER A 89 20.69 20.73 1.95
CA SER A 89 20.61 21.75 0.89
C SER A 89 20.81 21.20 -0.53
N VAL A 90 21.38 20.00 -0.67
CA VAL A 90 21.49 19.31 -1.97
C VAL A 90 20.11 18.84 -2.44
N PHE A 91 19.24 18.46 -1.50
CA PHE A 91 17.92 17.92 -1.76
C PHE A 91 16.81 18.96 -1.61
N TYR A 92 17.01 19.98 -0.78
CA TYR A 92 16.00 21.00 -0.49
C TYR A 92 16.47 22.41 -0.89
N GLU A 93 15.52 23.22 -1.33
CA GLU A 93 15.63 24.65 -1.56
C GLU A 93 15.62 25.40 -0.22
N ASP A 94 16.24 26.58 -0.19
CA ASP A 94 16.42 27.37 1.03
C ASP A 94 15.08 27.83 1.65
N TRP A 95 14.03 27.96 0.83
CA TRP A 95 12.66 28.27 1.29
C TRP A 95 11.89 27.03 1.79
N SER A 96 12.51 25.85 1.77
CA SER A 96 11.91 24.63 2.31
C SER A 96 11.72 24.73 3.82
N PHE A 97 10.62 24.16 4.31
CA PHE A 97 10.36 24.04 5.74
C PHE A 97 11.50 23.32 6.48
N LEU A 98 12.15 22.34 5.83
CA LEU A 98 13.25 21.59 6.44
C LEU A 98 14.57 22.39 6.48
N MET A 99 14.68 23.49 5.72
CA MET A 99 15.87 24.36 5.72
C MET A 99 15.77 25.49 6.76
N ASP A 100 14.56 25.81 7.21
CA ASP A 100 14.30 26.78 8.29
C ASP A 100 14.69 26.18 9.65
N GLU A 101 15.71 26.74 10.31
CA GLU A 101 16.26 26.20 11.56
C GLU A 101 15.25 26.19 12.70
N GLU A 102 14.56 27.33 12.87
CA GLU A 102 13.66 27.53 13.98
C GLU A 102 12.48 26.57 13.85
N ARG A 103 11.91 26.47 12.64
CA ARG A 103 10.76 25.61 12.38
C ARG A 103 11.11 24.13 12.35
N SER A 104 12.21 23.75 11.71
CA SER A 104 12.61 22.34 11.59
C SER A 104 13.10 21.75 12.91
N SER A 105 13.66 22.57 13.81
CA SER A 105 14.11 22.12 15.14
C SER A 105 12.97 21.54 16.01
N MET A 106 11.72 21.91 15.72
CA MET A 106 10.56 21.39 16.45
C MET A 106 10.17 19.96 16.02
N ILE A 107 10.53 19.53 14.81
CA ILE A 107 10.07 18.26 14.24
C ILE A 107 10.53 17.05 15.08
N PRO A 108 11.80 16.93 15.51
CA PRO A 108 12.21 15.84 16.39
C PRO A 108 11.45 15.86 17.73
N THR A 109 11.30 17.03 18.35
CA THR A 109 10.55 17.20 19.61
C THR A 109 9.08 16.78 19.47
N MET A 110 8.45 17.09 18.33
CA MET A 110 7.10 16.63 18.03
C MET A 110 7.04 15.10 17.87
N ALA A 111 8.05 14.50 17.23
CA ALA A 111 8.15 13.05 17.11
C ALA A 111 8.38 12.37 18.47
N ALA A 112 9.09 13.02 19.40
CA ALA A 112 9.29 12.53 20.77
C ALA A 112 7.96 12.27 21.49
N GLY A 113 6.93 13.08 21.22
CA GLY A 113 5.58 12.89 21.78
C GLY A 113 4.95 11.56 21.36
N LEU A 114 5.34 11.00 20.22
CA LEU A 114 4.85 9.71 19.72
C LEU A 114 5.47 8.50 20.42
N ASN A 115 6.59 8.67 21.15
CA ASN A 115 7.27 7.57 21.86
C ASN A 115 6.41 6.94 22.98
N SER A 116 5.34 7.63 23.39
CA SER A 116 4.37 7.13 24.38
C SER A 116 3.36 6.12 23.80
N ILE A 117 3.32 5.95 22.48
CA ILE A 117 2.34 5.12 21.78
C ILE A 117 3.08 3.92 21.16
N LEU A 118 2.59 2.71 21.43
CA LEU A 118 3.09 1.51 20.78
C LEU A 118 2.42 1.31 19.42
N PHE A 119 3.20 1.42 18.35
CA PHE A 119 2.73 1.18 17.00
C PHE A 119 2.98 -0.27 16.55
N ALA A 120 2.02 -0.84 15.84
CA ALA A 120 2.10 -2.16 15.22
C ALA A 120 1.69 -2.08 13.74
N ILE A 121 2.36 -1.23 12.97
CA ILE A 121 1.99 -0.93 11.58
C ILE A 121 2.71 -1.91 10.65
N ASN A 122 1.97 -2.56 9.73
CA ASN A 122 2.59 -3.42 8.72
C ASN A 122 3.50 -2.61 7.77
N ILE A 123 4.78 -3.01 7.70
CA ILE A 123 5.79 -2.37 6.86
C ILE A 123 5.89 -2.98 5.44
N ASP A 124 5.41 -4.20 5.23
CA ASP A 124 5.50 -4.93 3.95
C ASP A 124 4.14 -5.01 3.24
N ASN A 125 3.73 -3.88 2.65
CA ASN A 125 2.45 -3.77 1.94
C ASN A 125 2.63 -3.18 0.53
N LYS A 126 2.08 -3.85 -0.48
CA LYS A 126 2.13 -3.41 -1.89
C LYS A 126 1.57 -2.01 -2.13
N ASP A 127 0.62 -1.57 -1.31
CA ASP A 127 -0.04 -0.27 -1.42
C ASP A 127 0.90 0.89 -1.07
N LEU A 128 2.05 0.60 -0.46
CA LEU A 128 3.06 1.61 -0.14
C LEU A 128 3.81 2.08 -1.39
N ASN A 129 3.78 1.31 -2.48
CA ASN A 129 4.54 1.64 -3.69
C ASN A 129 4.03 2.91 -4.41
N GLY A 130 2.90 3.47 -4.00
CA GLY A 130 2.22 4.60 -4.61
C GLY A 130 0.80 4.23 -5.05
N PRO A 131 0.01 5.19 -5.56
CA PRO A 131 -1.31 4.87 -6.09
C PRO A 131 -1.15 3.80 -7.17
N SER A 132 -1.75 2.63 -6.95
CA SER A 132 -1.89 1.63 -7.99
C SER A 132 -2.51 2.31 -9.20
N LYS A 133 -1.86 2.25 -10.37
CA LYS A 133 -2.41 2.73 -11.65
C LYS A 133 -3.60 1.88 -12.12
N CYS A 134 -4.41 1.37 -11.21
CA CYS A 134 -5.71 0.84 -11.51
C CYS A 134 -6.68 2.00 -11.27
N PRO A 135 -7.08 2.78 -12.29
CA PRO A 135 -8.36 3.47 -12.19
C PRO A 135 -9.37 2.38 -11.79
N PRO A 136 -10.35 2.67 -10.90
CA PRO A 136 -11.40 1.71 -10.63
C PRO A 136 -12.02 1.34 -11.97
N SER A 137 -11.73 0.14 -12.45
CA SER A 137 -12.36 -0.34 -13.66
C SER A 137 -13.82 -0.49 -13.31
N VAL A 138 -14.72 -0.14 -14.22
CA VAL A 138 -16.17 -0.32 -14.07
C VAL A 138 -16.56 -1.72 -13.57
N SER A 139 -15.68 -2.72 -13.77
CA SER A 139 -15.75 -4.07 -13.21
C SER A 139 -15.80 -4.15 -11.68
N ASP A 140 -15.11 -3.26 -10.96
CA ASP A 140 -15.07 -3.24 -9.49
C ASP A 140 -16.35 -2.60 -8.92
N LEU A 141 -16.88 -1.57 -9.59
CA LEU A 141 -18.17 -0.95 -9.24
C LEU A 141 -19.37 -1.90 -9.47
N LEU A 142 -19.33 -2.69 -10.56
CA LEU A 142 -20.36 -3.68 -10.86
C LEU A 142 -20.37 -4.85 -9.88
N LYS A 143 -19.20 -5.24 -9.35
CA LYS A 143 -19.08 -6.30 -8.33
C LYS A 143 -19.67 -5.89 -6.98
N GLU A 144 -19.62 -4.61 -6.62
CA GLU A 144 -20.20 -4.11 -5.36
C GLU A 144 -21.73 -4.02 -5.45
N SER A 145 -22.28 -3.64 -6.62
CA SER A 145 -23.73 -3.51 -6.79
C SER A 145 -24.48 -4.85 -6.94
N THR A 146 -23.84 -5.91 -7.44
CA THR A 146 -24.50 -7.24 -7.65
C THR A 146 -24.40 -8.22 -6.49
N GLN A 147 -23.61 -7.92 -5.45
CA GLN A 147 -23.52 -8.79 -4.26
C GLN A 147 -24.74 -8.68 -3.33
N ASN A 148 -25.46 -7.55 -3.35
CA ASN A 148 -26.65 -7.36 -2.50
C ASN A 148 -27.96 -7.92 -3.08
N VAL A 149 -28.05 -8.18 -4.40
CA VAL A 149 -29.27 -8.73 -5.03
C VAL A 149 -29.23 -10.24 -5.24
N THR A 150 -28.04 -10.86 -5.20
CA THR A 150 -27.90 -12.31 -5.40
C THR A 150 -28.02 -13.11 -4.10
N SER A 151 -27.83 -12.48 -2.93
CA SER A 151 -28.14 -13.11 -1.64
C SER A 151 -29.65 -13.21 -1.41
N LEU A 152 -30.43 -12.21 -1.82
CA LEU A 152 -31.87 -12.16 -1.56
C LEU A 152 -32.70 -13.04 -2.52
N LEU A 153 -32.17 -13.35 -3.72
CA LEU A 153 -32.84 -14.29 -4.63
C LEU A 153 -32.53 -15.76 -4.33
N LYS A 154 -31.43 -16.05 -3.62
CA LYS A 154 -31.07 -17.42 -3.23
C LYS A 154 -31.84 -17.93 -2.00
N GLU A 155 -32.43 -17.02 -1.22
CA GLU A 155 -33.21 -17.40 -0.03
C GLU A 155 -34.66 -17.78 -0.36
N SER A 156 -35.17 -17.43 -1.55
CA SER A 156 -36.57 -17.68 -1.92
C SER A 156 -36.85 -19.08 -2.50
N THR A 157 -35.85 -19.86 -2.90
CA THR A 157 -36.07 -21.19 -3.53
C THR A 157 -35.72 -22.39 -2.64
N GLN A 158 -35.24 -22.16 -1.42
CA GLN A 158 -34.90 -23.24 -0.49
C GLN A 158 -36.12 -23.97 0.11
N GLY A 159 -37.33 -23.41 -0.04
CA GLY A 159 -38.57 -23.99 0.50
C GLY A 159 -39.22 -25.08 -0.37
N VAL A 160 -38.97 -25.12 -1.67
CA VAL A 160 -39.68 -26.02 -2.61
C VAL A 160 -38.89 -27.27 -3.01
N SER A 161 -37.58 -27.31 -2.78
CA SER A 161 -36.75 -28.48 -3.10
C SER A 161 -36.83 -29.62 -2.07
N THR A 162 -37.31 -29.34 -0.85
CA THR A 162 -37.41 -30.37 0.21
C THR A 162 -38.63 -31.27 0.01
N LEU A 163 -39.77 -30.74 -0.47
CA LEU A 163 -40.98 -31.53 -0.70
C LEU A 163 -40.87 -32.50 -1.90
N LEU A 164 -40.02 -32.22 -2.88
CA LEU A 164 -39.84 -33.11 -4.04
C LEU A 164 -38.87 -34.25 -3.79
N ARG A 165 -38.11 -34.23 -2.69
CA ARG A 165 -37.18 -35.33 -2.33
C ARG A 165 -37.82 -36.39 -1.44
N GLU A 166 -39.00 -36.13 -0.89
CA GLU A 166 -39.67 -37.03 0.06
C GLU A 166 -40.66 -37.99 -0.64
N ILE A 167 -41.07 -37.71 -1.89
CA ILE A 167 -42.07 -38.51 -2.62
C ILE A 167 -41.45 -39.77 -3.28
N THR A 168 -40.12 -39.88 -3.38
CA THR A 168 -39.46 -40.97 -4.11
C THR A 168 -38.86 -42.09 -3.25
N SER A 169 -39.08 -42.11 -1.93
CA SER A 169 -38.52 -43.15 -1.04
C SER A 169 -39.37 -44.42 -0.87
N SER A 170 -40.54 -44.54 -1.53
CA SER A 170 -41.33 -45.77 -1.44
C SER A 170 -40.95 -46.79 -2.52
N SER A 171 -40.06 -47.71 -2.13
CA SER A 171 -39.91 -49.13 -2.54
C SER A 171 -40.25 -49.57 -3.98
N PRO A 172 -39.32 -50.27 -4.64
CA PRO A 172 -39.67 -51.38 -5.52
C PRO A 172 -39.15 -52.71 -4.95
N VAL A 173 -40.10 -53.62 -4.70
CA VAL A 173 -39.89 -55.05 -4.49
C VAL A 173 -39.17 -55.63 -5.71
N SER A 174 -38.04 -56.29 -5.50
CA SER A 174 -37.41 -57.19 -6.48
C SER A 174 -37.51 -58.63 -5.98
N MET A 175 -37.28 -59.58 -6.89
CA MET A 175 -37.23 -61.06 -6.75
C MET A 175 -38.56 -61.73 -7.17
N LEU A 176 -38.63 -62.74 -8.05
CA LEU A 176 -37.64 -63.57 -8.74
C LEU A 176 -38.46 -64.50 -9.64
N ILE A 177 -38.24 -64.54 -10.95
CA ILE A 177 -38.77 -65.61 -11.82
C ILE A 177 -37.58 -66.41 -12.34
N LYS A 178 -37.57 -67.70 -11.98
CA LYS A 178 -36.59 -68.70 -12.39
C LYS A 178 -37.24 -69.62 -13.43
N SER A 179 -36.73 -69.60 -14.65
CA SER A 179 -36.81 -70.72 -15.62
C SER A 179 -35.65 -71.68 -15.27
N ASP A 180 -35.74 -73.01 -15.33
CA ASP A 180 -36.25 -73.87 -16.40
C ASP A 180 -36.40 -75.33 -15.91
N GLN A 181 -37.17 -76.12 -16.69
CA GLN A 181 -37.11 -77.58 -16.92
C GLN A 181 -37.54 -78.60 -15.83
N ASP A 182 -38.70 -79.24 -16.01
CA ASP A 182 -38.90 -80.57 -16.66
C ASP A 182 -40.40 -80.75 -17.05
#